data_AF-A0AAV6MZ25-F1
#
_entry.id   AF-A0AAV6MZ25-F1
#
_cell.length_a   1.000
_cell.length_b   1.000
_cell.length_c   1.000
_cell.angle_alpha   90.00
_cell.angle_beta   90.00
_cell.angle_gamma   90.00
#
_symmetry.space_group_name_H-M   'P 1'
#
loop_
_entity.id
_entity.type
_entity.pdbx_description
1 polymer ?
#
loop_
_entity_poly.entity_id
_entity_poly.type
_entity_poly.pdbx_seq_one_letter_code
_entity_poly.pdbx_strand_id
1 'polypeptide(L)' 'METAMAGADVCTRPCRKRCSHAKLKRKCMKFCRICCGKCKCVPGAYGKRHCPCYSHVHTLRGRAKCP' A
#
# COMPACT_ATOMS: atom_id res chain seq x y z
N MET A 1 -15.59 -25.41 -12.05
CA MET A 1 -14.81 -25.11 -10.83
C MET A 1 -14.81 -23.60 -10.63
N GLU A 2 -15.87 -23.09 -10.00
CA GLU A 2 -15.94 -21.69 -9.59
C GLU A 2 -15.12 -21.52 -8.30
N THR A 3 -13.88 -21.07 -8.45
CA THR A 3 -13.05 -20.64 -7.31
C THR A 3 -13.25 -19.14 -7.08
N ALA A 4 -14.48 -18.76 -6.75
CA ALA A 4 -14.81 -17.43 -6.27
C ALA A 4 -14.39 -17.28 -4.80
N MET A 5 -13.08 -17.23 -4.51
CA MET A 5 -12.58 -16.98 -3.15
C MET A 5 -11.25 -16.19 -3.18
N ALA A 6 -11.33 -14.88 -3.44
CA ALA A 6 -10.44 -13.87 -2.88
C ALA A 6 -10.88 -12.46 -3.31
N GLY A 7 -11.97 -11.96 -2.71
CA GLY A 7 -12.08 -10.52 -2.39
C GLY A 7 -11.05 -10.10 -1.32
N ALA A 8 -9.87 -10.72 -1.34
CA ALA A 8 -8.76 -10.49 -0.42
C ALA A 8 -8.04 -9.23 -0.88
N ASP A 9 -8.65 -8.11 -0.50
CA ASP A 9 -7.96 -6.93 -0.04
C ASP A 9 -6.77 -6.50 -0.91
N VAL A 10 -7.08 -5.74 -1.97
CA VAL A 10 -6.11 -4.98 -2.77
C VAL A 10 -5.11 -4.18 -1.90
N CYS A 11 -5.46 -3.98 -0.62
CA CYS A 11 -4.66 -3.33 0.40
C CYS A 11 -4.02 -4.24 1.45
N THR A 12 -4.64 -5.31 1.97
CA THR A 12 -4.16 -5.93 3.22
C THR A 12 -2.92 -6.80 2.99
N ARG A 13 -2.94 -7.73 2.03
CA ARG A 13 -1.76 -8.54 1.68
C ARG A 13 -0.61 -7.68 1.14
N PRO A 14 -0.85 -6.71 0.23
CA PRO A 14 0.22 -5.84 -0.27
C PRO A 14 0.80 -4.92 0.80
N CYS A 15 -0.02 -4.33 1.67
CA CYS A 15 0.49 -3.52 2.78
C CYS A 15 1.29 -4.34 3.79
N ARG A 16 0.88 -5.57 4.09
CA ARG A 16 1.68 -6.47 4.93
C ARG A 16 3.06 -6.74 4.33
N LYS A 17 3.14 -6.96 3.01
CA LYS A 17 4.42 -7.13 2.29
C LYS A 17 5.24 -5.84 2.25
N ARG A 18 4.62 -4.69 2.02
CA ARG A 18 5.32 -3.37 2.01
C ARG A 18 5.89 -3.01 3.38
N CYS A 19 5.16 -3.35 4.45
CA CYS A 19 5.52 -3.01 5.82
C CYS A 19 6.30 -4.11 6.57
N SER A 20 6.67 -5.22 5.92
CA SER A 20 7.35 -6.35 6.59
C SER A 20 8.70 -5.96 7.20
N HIS A 21 9.45 -5.10 6.51
CA HIS A 21 10.77 -4.59 6.93
C HIS A 21 10.71 -3.18 7.56
N ALA A 22 9.51 -2.61 7.75
CA ALA A 22 9.39 -1.27 8.32
C ALA A 22 9.70 -1.28 9.83
N LYS A 23 10.58 -0.37 10.29
CA LYS A 23 10.89 -0.18 11.72
C LYS A 23 9.64 0.12 12.56
N LEU A 24 8.69 0.86 11.98
CA LEU A 24 7.41 1.23 12.61
C LEU A 24 6.23 0.55 11.91
N LYS A 25 6.07 -0.76 12.09
CA LYS A 25 5.04 -1.59 11.42
C LYS A 25 3.63 -1.01 11.55
N ARG A 26 3.21 -0.58 12.75
CA ARG A 26 1.87 0.02 12.98
C ARG A 26 1.66 1.30 12.16
N LYS A 27 2.65 2.20 12.15
CA LYS A 27 2.60 3.46 11.40
C LYS A 27 2.58 3.19 9.89
N CYS A 28 3.44 2.29 9.42
CA CYS A 28 3.47 1.88 8.01
C CYS A 28 2.11 1.32 7.55
N MET A 29 1.53 0.40 8.31
CA MET A 29 0.23 -0.20 7.96
C MET A 29 -0.90 0.84 7.89
N LYS A 30 -0.90 1.82 8.80
CA LYS A 30 -1.88 2.92 8.79
C LYS A 30 -1.78 3.74 7.49
N PHE A 31 -0.59 4.20 7.14
CA PHE A 31 -0.41 5.02 5.93
C PHE A 31 -0.59 4.22 4.64
N CYS A 32 -0.11 2.98 4.59
CA CYS A 32 -0.31 2.12 3.43
C CYS A 32 -1.79 1.89 3.13
N ARG A 33 -2.63 1.63 4.15
CA ARG A 33 -4.08 1.47 3.97
C ARG A 33 -4.75 2.75 3.48
N ILE A 34 -4.36 3.91 3.98
CA ILE A 34 -4.88 5.21 3.50
C ILE A 34 -4.55 5.41 2.02
N CYS A 35 -3.30 5.17 1.64
CA CYS A 35 -2.84 5.32 0.26
C CYS A 35 -3.45 4.29 -0.68
N CYS A 36 -3.59 3.05 -0.21
CA CYS A 36 -4.29 2.02 -0.96
C CYS A 36 -5.78 2.31 -1.12
N GLY A 37 -6.46 2.85 -0.10
CA GLY A 37 -7.85 3.26 -0.23
C GLY A 37 -8.03 4.34 -1.30
N LYS A 38 -7.07 5.28 -1.39
CA LYS A 38 -7.08 6.36 -2.39
C LYS A 38 -6.73 5.87 -3.80
N CYS A 39 -5.71 5.02 -3.92
CA CYS A 39 -5.12 4.65 -5.20
C CYS A 39 -5.52 3.26 -5.69
N LYS A 40 -6.24 2.48 -4.86
CA LYS A 40 -6.61 1.07 -5.08
C LYS A 40 -5.42 0.22 -5.53
N CYS A 41 -4.22 0.57 -5.06
CA CYS A 41 -2.98 -0.08 -5.42
C CYS A 41 -1.92 0.11 -4.33
N VAL A 42 -1.05 -0.89 -4.17
CA VAL A 42 0.17 -0.83 -3.34
C VAL A 42 1.32 -1.42 -4.15
N PRO A 43 2.44 -0.70 -4.32
CA PRO A 43 3.64 -1.25 -4.94
C PRO A 43 4.26 -2.33 -4.03
N GLY A 44 4.81 -3.38 -4.63
CA GLY A 44 5.57 -4.39 -3.88
C GLY A 44 6.85 -3.83 -3.24
N ALA A 45 7.50 -4.63 -2.39
CA ALA A 45 8.78 -4.27 -1.79
C ALA A 45 9.91 -4.04 -2.84
N TYR A 46 9.80 -4.68 -4.00
CA TYR A 46 10.82 -4.67 -5.06
C TYR A 46 10.28 -4.20 -6.42
N GLY A 47 9.62 -3.04 -6.47
CA GLY A 47 9.44 -2.27 -7.72
C GLY A 47 8.58 -2.84 -8.85
N LYS A 48 8.04 -4.08 -8.77
CA LYS A 48 7.39 -4.72 -9.94
C LYS A 48 5.94 -4.29 -10.25
N ARG A 49 5.32 -3.41 -9.44
CA ARG A 49 4.02 -2.78 -9.78
C ARG A 49 4.16 -1.27 -9.75
N HIS A 50 4.12 -0.65 -10.92
CA HIS A 50 4.15 0.80 -11.07
C HIS A 50 2.80 1.37 -10.63
N CYS A 51 2.78 2.09 -9.51
CA CYS A 51 1.57 2.74 -9.00
C CYS A 51 1.82 4.23 -8.72
N PRO A 52 1.75 5.07 -9.77
CA PRO A 52 2.12 6.48 -9.70
C PRO A 52 1.26 7.28 -8.72
N CYS A 53 -0.02 6.92 -8.56
CA CYS A 53 -0.86 7.54 -7.54
C CYS A 53 -0.29 7.35 -6.13
N TYR A 54 0.22 6.15 -5.80
CA TYR A 54 0.71 5.83 -4.46
C TYR A 54 1.99 6.62 -4.12
N SER A 55 2.86 6.90 -5.09
CA SER A 55 4.05 7.74 -4.91
C SER A 55 3.72 9.23 -4.84
N HIS A 56 2.70 9.71 -5.57
CA HIS A 56 2.33 11.13 -5.62
C HIS A 56 1.40 11.59 -4.49
N VAL A 57 1.02 10.72 -3.54
CA VAL A 57 0.27 11.17 -2.37
C VAL A 57 1.21 11.91 -1.41
N HIS A 58 1.09 13.23 -1.37
CA HIS A 58 1.85 14.09 -0.47
C HIS A 58 0.98 14.58 0.70
N THR A 59 1.66 14.95 1.79
CA THR A 59 1.09 15.75 2.87
C THR A 59 0.97 17.21 2.43
N LEU A 60 0.21 18.04 3.17
CA LEU A 60 0.11 19.49 2.91
C LEU A 60 1.48 20.20 2.94
N ARG A 61 2.50 19.60 3.58
CA ARG A 61 3.88 20.09 3.65
C ARG A 61 4.77 19.54 2.51
N GLY A 62 4.21 18.91 1.49
CA GLY A 62 4.94 18.40 0.32
C GLY A 62 5.72 17.10 0.54
N ARG A 63 5.68 16.49 1.74
CA ARG A 63 6.38 15.21 2.01
C ARG A 63 5.54 14.02 1.56
N ALA A 64 6.20 12.96 1.06
CA ALA A 64 5.58 11.68 0.75
C ALA A 64 4.78 11.13 1.94
N LYS A 65 3.50 10.84 1.72
CA LYS A 65 2.58 10.33 2.75
C LYS A 65 2.60 8.80 2.85
N CYS A 66 2.86 8.12 1.74
CA CYS A 66 2.80 6.66 1.64
C CYS A 66 4.16 6.01 1.94
N PRO A 67 4.18 4.84 2.61
CA PRO A 67 5.41 4.09 2.90
C PRO A 67 5.92 3.30 1.69
#